data_AF-A0AAW5EYV3-F1
#
_entry.id   AF-A0AAW5EYV3-F1
#
_cell.length_a   1.000
_cell.length_b   1.000
_cell.length_c   1.000
_cell.angle_alpha   90.00
_cell.angle_beta   90.00
_cell.angle_gamma   90.00
#
_symmetry.space_group_name_H-M   'P 1'
#
loop_
_entity.id
_entity.type
_entity.pdbx_description
1 polymer ?
#
loop_
_entity_poly.entity_id
_entity_poly.type
_entity_poly.pdbx_seq_one_letter_code
_entity_poly.pdbx_strand_id
1 'polypeptide(L)'
;LKHVRIGKQFALHTPQFFFARDRQLAEEAFAGDVVGIPNHGTLRIGDTLTECEDLRFTGVPYFAPEILRRVRLDDAMKAKKLRQALTELAEEGVVQLFRPQDGAPPIVGVVGTLQLDVLQARLKGEYGVAIGFESTPYN
;
A
#
# COMPACT_ATOMS: atom_id res chain seq x y z
N LEU A 1 -8.97 17.91 -9.17
CA LEU A 1 -9.56 17.63 -7.84
C LEU A 1 -8.60 18.08 -6.75
N LYS A 2 -9.09 18.60 -5.63
CA LYS A 2 -8.29 18.87 -4.43
C LYS A 2 -8.09 17.57 -3.65
N HIS A 3 -6.86 17.27 -3.28
CA HIS A 3 -6.55 16.15 -2.40
C HIS A 3 -6.59 16.60 -0.93
N VAL A 4 -7.65 16.22 -0.21
CA VAL A 4 -8.01 16.83 1.09
C VAL A 4 -6.93 16.61 2.17
N ARG A 5 -6.23 15.47 2.19
CA ARG A 5 -5.16 15.21 3.18
C ARG A 5 -3.89 16.03 2.95
N ILE A 6 -3.56 16.33 1.68
CA ILE A 6 -2.29 17.01 1.31
C ILE A 6 -2.54 18.51 1.05
N GLY A 7 -3.80 18.91 0.82
CA GLY A 7 -4.17 20.28 0.51
C GLY A 7 -3.70 20.76 -0.86
N LYS A 8 -3.29 19.83 -1.75
CA LYS A 8 -2.79 20.15 -3.09
C LYS A 8 -3.82 19.86 -4.16
N GLN A 9 -3.75 20.64 -5.24
CA GLN A 9 -4.49 20.35 -6.46
C GLN A 9 -3.90 19.10 -7.11
N PHE A 10 -4.74 18.11 -7.34
CA PHE A 10 -4.45 16.86 -8.01
C PHE A 10 -5.08 16.89 -9.41
N ALA A 11 -4.22 16.83 -10.43
CA ALA A 11 -4.65 16.71 -11.82
C ALA A 11 -4.93 15.23 -12.13
N LEU A 12 -6.14 14.94 -12.62
CA LEU A 12 -6.50 13.59 -13.06
C LEU A 12 -5.92 13.39 -14.45
N HIS A 13 -4.72 12.80 -14.52
CA HIS A 13 -4.14 12.41 -15.79
C HIS A 13 -4.66 11.01 -16.14
N THR A 14 -5.46 10.93 -17.21
CA THR A 14 -5.97 9.66 -17.77
C THR A 14 -6.64 8.72 -16.75
N PRO A 15 -7.76 9.13 -16.12
CA PRO A 15 -8.56 8.19 -15.34
C PRO A 15 -9.03 7.04 -16.23
N GLN A 16 -9.00 5.81 -15.71
CA GLN A 16 -9.34 4.61 -16.47
C GLN A 16 -10.56 3.92 -15.88
N PHE A 17 -11.53 3.56 -16.72
CA PHE A 17 -12.55 2.60 -16.34
C PHE A 17 -12.04 1.19 -16.51
N PHE A 18 -12.48 0.33 -15.59
CA PHE A 18 -12.29 -1.11 -15.69
C PHE A 18 -13.61 -1.75 -16.11
N PHE A 19 -13.81 -1.91 -17.42
CA PHE A 19 -14.91 -2.69 -17.98
C PHE A 19 -14.37 -4.03 -18.47
N ALA A 20 -14.68 -5.11 -17.74
CA ALA A 20 -14.19 -6.46 -18.02
C ALA A 20 -12.66 -6.53 -18.16
N ARG A 21 -12.14 -7.00 -19.31
CA ARG A 21 -10.68 -7.13 -19.55
C ARG A 21 -10.05 -5.87 -20.16
N ASP A 22 -10.85 -4.86 -20.51
CA ASP A 22 -10.38 -3.70 -21.26
C ASP A 22 -10.22 -2.48 -20.37
N ARG A 23 -9.18 -1.69 -20.64
CA ARG A 23 -8.95 -0.38 -20.03
C ARG A 23 -9.42 0.68 -21.02
N GLN A 24 -10.42 1.46 -20.63
CA GLN A 24 -10.89 2.60 -21.43
C GLN A 24 -10.68 3.89 -20.65
N LEU A 25 -10.42 4.99 -21.36
CA LEU A 25 -10.35 6.30 -20.73
C LEU A 25 -11.74 6.68 -20.21
N ALA A 26 -11.80 7.07 -18.95
CA ALA A 26 -13.01 7.59 -18.34
C ALA A 26 -13.17 9.06 -18.74
N GLU A 27 -14.09 9.36 -19.66
CA GLU A 27 -14.42 10.73 -20.02
C GLU A 27 -15.36 11.36 -18.98
N GLU A 28 -16.38 10.61 -18.54
CA GLU A 28 -17.32 10.99 -17.49
C GLU A 28 -17.62 9.79 -16.59
N ALA A 29 -17.83 10.04 -15.28
CA ALA A 29 -18.15 9.01 -14.29
C ALA A 29 -19.23 9.50 -13.32
N PHE A 30 -20.09 8.59 -12.87
CA PHE A 30 -21.20 8.89 -11.97
C PHE A 30 -21.01 8.23 -10.60
N ALA A 31 -21.83 8.64 -9.63
CA ALA A 31 -21.80 8.08 -8.29
C ALA A 31 -22.05 6.56 -8.32
N GLY A 32 -21.11 5.79 -7.78
CA GLY A 32 -21.13 4.32 -7.77
C GLY A 32 -20.12 3.69 -8.74
N ASP A 33 -19.61 4.44 -9.71
CA ASP A 33 -18.60 3.93 -10.63
C ASP A 33 -17.22 3.80 -9.99
N VAL A 34 -16.45 2.79 -10.41
CA VAL A 34 -15.07 2.56 -9.96
C VAL A 34 -14.11 3.03 -11.04
N VAL A 35 -13.32 4.06 -10.72
CA VAL A 35 -12.33 4.66 -11.62
C VAL A 35 -10.92 4.41 -11.08
N GLY A 36 -10.03 3.93 -11.95
CA GLY A 36 -8.60 3.81 -11.69
C GLY A 36 -7.88 5.13 -11.91
N ILE A 37 -7.17 5.60 -10.88
CA ILE A 37 -6.29 6.76 -10.98
C ILE A 37 -4.84 6.26 -10.87
N PRO A 38 -3.99 6.53 -11.88
CA PRO A 38 -2.57 6.24 -11.78
C PRO A 38 -1.96 6.91 -10.54
N ASN A 39 -1.31 6.11 -9.68
CA ASN A 39 -0.70 6.57 -8.44
C ASN A 39 0.81 6.38 -8.50
N HIS A 40 1.56 7.41 -8.13
CA HIS A 40 3.02 7.38 -7.98
C HIS A 40 3.43 7.58 -6.50
N GLY A 41 2.66 6.99 -5.58
CA GLY A 41 2.91 7.04 -4.13
C GLY A 41 2.31 8.26 -3.41
N THR A 42 1.44 9.04 -4.07
CA THR A 42 0.81 10.22 -3.47
C THR A 42 -0.52 9.90 -2.79
N LEU A 43 -1.29 8.97 -3.37
CA LEU A 43 -2.58 8.51 -2.86
C LEU A 43 -2.40 7.33 -1.91
N ARG A 44 -3.19 7.31 -0.84
CA ARG A 44 -3.30 6.22 0.13
C ARG A 44 -4.75 5.77 0.25
N ILE A 45 -4.96 4.57 0.79
CA ILE A 45 -6.30 4.04 1.06
C ILE A 45 -7.04 5.00 2.00
N GLY A 46 -8.26 5.37 1.62
CA GLY A 46 -9.12 6.30 2.37
C GLY A 46 -8.89 7.79 2.06
N ASP A 47 -7.97 8.14 1.18
CA ASP A 47 -7.83 9.53 0.72
C ASP A 47 -9.08 9.99 -0.05
N THR A 48 -9.50 11.24 0.22
CA THR A 48 -10.66 11.86 -0.43
C THR A 48 -10.20 12.93 -1.41
N LEU A 49 -10.74 12.86 -2.64
CA LEU A 49 -10.56 13.84 -3.70
C LEU A 49 -11.88 14.59 -3.91
N THR A 50 -11.87 15.92 -3.87
CA THR A 50 -13.08 16.75 -4.02
C THR A 50 -12.87 17.87 -5.03
N GLU A 51 -13.94 18.51 -5.48
CA GLU A 51 -13.82 19.70 -6.35
C GLU A 51 -13.66 20.98 -5.55
N CYS A 52 -14.37 21.11 -4.42
CA CYS A 52 -14.39 22.33 -3.61
C CYS A 52 -14.27 22.05 -2.10
N GLU A 53 -15.20 21.26 -1.56
CA GLU A 53 -15.32 21.08 -0.10
C GLU A 53 -14.22 20.20 0.50
N ASP A 54 -13.80 20.50 1.73
CA ASP A 54 -12.87 19.66 2.49
C ASP A 54 -13.59 18.52 3.20
N LEU A 55 -14.17 17.63 2.39
CA LEU A 55 -14.84 16.42 2.88
C LEU A 55 -13.84 15.30 3.13
N ARG A 56 -14.04 14.56 4.21
CA ARG A 56 -13.31 13.33 4.51
C ARG A 56 -14.29 12.20 4.68
N PHE A 57 -14.21 11.20 3.82
CA PHE A 57 -14.96 9.97 4.03
C PHE A 57 -14.44 9.25 5.29
N THR A 58 -15.37 8.76 6.09
CA THR A 58 -15.08 7.94 7.28
C THR A 58 -15.56 6.53 7.04
N GLY A 59 -15.09 5.58 7.85
CA GLY A 59 -15.58 4.20 7.80
C GLY A 59 -14.87 3.27 6.82
N VAL A 60 -13.77 3.70 6.17
CA VAL A 60 -12.85 2.76 5.51
C VAL A 60 -12.12 1.99 6.61
N PRO A 61 -12.40 0.69 6.82
CA PRO A 61 -11.87 -0.03 7.96
C PRO A 61 -10.41 -0.41 7.73
N TYR A 62 -9.64 -0.44 8.82
CA TYR A 62 -8.35 -1.10 8.86
C TYR A 62 -8.55 -2.46 9.54
N PHE A 63 -8.34 -3.55 8.81
CA PHE A 63 -8.53 -4.90 9.35
C PHE A 63 -7.33 -5.27 10.21
N ALA A 64 -7.54 -5.85 11.39
CA ALA A 64 -6.45 -6.40 12.17
C ALA A 64 -5.79 -7.55 11.38
N PRO A 65 -4.45 -7.66 11.36
CA PRO A 65 -3.78 -8.75 10.68
C PRO A 65 -4.02 -10.06 11.42
N GLU A 66 -4.21 -11.15 10.68
CA GLU A 66 -4.35 -12.51 11.24
C GLU A 66 -3.02 -13.25 11.29
N ILE A 67 -2.05 -12.82 10.48
CA ILE A 67 -0.76 -13.48 10.32
C ILE A 67 0.34 -12.46 10.54
N LEU A 68 1.11 -12.66 11.58
CA LEU A 68 2.34 -11.93 11.86
C LEU A 68 3.56 -12.76 11.47
N ARG A 69 4.49 -12.14 10.74
CA ARG A 69 5.77 -12.75 10.35
C ARG A 69 6.92 -11.77 10.52
N ARG A 70 8.02 -12.26 11.07
CA ARG A 70 9.26 -11.47 11.17
C ARG A 70 9.99 -11.52 9.83
N VAL A 71 10.42 -10.37 9.35
CA VAL A 71 11.17 -10.27 8.09
C VAL A 71 12.64 -10.58 8.37
N ARG A 72 13.13 -11.63 7.71
CA ARG A 72 14.52 -12.06 7.75
C ARG A 72 15.22 -11.57 6.48
N LEU A 73 16.39 -10.96 6.65
CA LEU A 73 17.21 -10.46 5.55
C LEU A 73 18.53 -11.23 5.52
N ASP A 74 18.83 -11.86 4.39
CA ASP A 74 20.07 -12.63 4.22
C ASP A 74 21.30 -11.71 4.01
N ASP A 75 21.10 -10.57 3.34
CA ASP A 75 22.16 -9.62 3.02
C ASP A 75 22.06 -8.35 3.87
N ALA A 76 22.91 -8.26 4.90
CA ALA A 76 22.93 -7.14 5.84
C ALA A 76 23.17 -5.77 5.16
N MET A 77 23.87 -5.73 4.01
CA MET A 77 24.14 -4.49 3.28
C MET A 77 22.86 -3.84 2.74
N LYS A 78 21.80 -4.64 2.53
CA LYS A 78 20.51 -4.18 2.00
C LYS A 78 19.52 -3.74 3.09
N ALA A 79 19.91 -3.73 4.37
CA ALA A 79 19.00 -3.44 5.48
C ALA A 79 18.34 -2.05 5.39
N LYS A 80 19.08 -1.02 4.96
CA LYS A 80 18.52 0.32 4.76
C LYS A 80 17.47 0.33 3.63
N LYS A 81 17.76 -0.35 2.51
CA LYS A 81 16.87 -0.48 1.37
C LYS A 81 15.60 -1.24 1.73
N LEU A 82 15.73 -2.32 2.51
CA LEU A 82 14.60 -3.08 3.02
C LEU A 82 13.67 -2.20 3.87
N ARG A 83 14.21 -1.42 4.80
CA ARG A 83 13.40 -0.55 5.66
C ARG A 83 12.60 0.48 4.86
N GLN A 84 13.22 1.05 3.83
CA GLN A 84 12.55 1.99 2.93
C GLN A 84 11.44 1.28 2.15
N ALA A 85 11.76 0.17 1.49
CA ALA A 85 10.81 -0.59 0.67
C ALA A 85 9.59 -1.09 1.47
N LEU A 86 9.81 -1.61 2.69
CA LEU A 86 8.72 -2.02 3.57
C LEU A 86 7.81 -0.85 3.98
N THR A 87 8.36 0.37 4.08
CA THR A 87 7.56 1.56 4.39
C THR A 87 6.66 1.92 3.21
N GLU A 88 7.23 1.98 2.01
CA GLU A 88 6.49 2.30 0.78
C GLU A 88 5.37 1.28 0.53
N LEU A 89 5.66 -0.02 0.63
CA LEU A 89 4.66 -1.08 0.46
C LEU A 89 3.58 -1.09 1.55
N ALA A 90 3.91 -0.66 2.77
CA ALA A 90 2.93 -0.49 3.84
C ALA A 90 2.03 0.72 3.62
N GLU A 91 2.56 1.81 3.05
CA GLU A 91 1.76 2.99 2.67
C GLU A 91 0.79 2.71 1.52
N GLU A 92 1.16 1.80 0.62
CA GLU A 92 0.27 1.26 -0.42
C GLU A 92 -0.83 0.33 0.16
N GLY A 93 -0.69 -0.10 1.42
CA GLY A 93 -1.66 -0.99 2.07
C GLY A 93 -1.49 -2.47 1.72
N VAL A 94 -0.35 -2.87 1.14
CA VAL A 94 -0.07 -4.28 0.80
C VAL A 94 0.04 -5.11 2.09
N VAL A 95 0.72 -4.56 3.09
CA VAL A 95 0.97 -5.18 4.41
C VAL A 95 0.95 -4.14 5.51
N GLN A 96 0.78 -4.57 6.76
CA GLN A 96 0.98 -3.73 7.92
C GLN A 96 2.41 -3.89 8.45
N LEU A 97 3.09 -2.79 8.74
CA LEU A 97 4.46 -2.81 9.20
C LEU A 97 4.56 -2.46 10.69
N PHE A 98 5.09 -3.39 11.48
CA PHE A 98 5.34 -3.24 12.90
C PHE A 98 6.86 -3.17 13.15
N ARG A 99 7.28 -2.16 13.92
CA ARG A 99 8.68 -1.95 14.28
C ARG A 99 8.83 -2.08 15.79
N PRO A 100 9.44 -3.17 16.28
CA PRO A 100 9.78 -3.31 17.68
C PRO A 100 10.67 -2.15 18.16
N GLN A 101 10.44 -1.64 19.37
CA GLN A 101 11.23 -0.54 19.95
C GLN A 101 12.61 -0.99 20.45
N ASP A 102 12.79 -2.29 20.66
CA ASP A 102 14.02 -2.95 21.10
C ASP A 102 15.06 -3.12 19.97
N GLY A 103 14.75 -2.66 18.76
CA GLY A 103 15.62 -2.79 17.59
C GLY A 103 15.58 -4.17 16.92
N ALA A 104 14.67 -5.05 17.33
CA ALA A 104 14.46 -6.32 16.66
C ALA A 104 14.03 -6.13 15.19
N PRO A 105 14.22 -7.15 14.32
CA PRO A 105 13.82 -7.07 12.93
C PRO A 105 12.33 -6.73 12.75
N PRO A 106 11.97 -6.00 11.68
CA PRO A 106 10.58 -5.59 11.46
C PRO A 106 9.66 -6.81 11.29
N ILE A 107 8.43 -6.64 11.76
CA ILE A 107 7.36 -7.63 11.65
C ILE A 107 6.34 -7.11 10.65
N VAL A 108 5.89 -7.97 9.75
CA VAL A 108 4.80 -7.68 8.82
C VAL A 108 3.54 -8.42 9.26
N GLY A 109 2.42 -7.71 9.23
CA GLY A 109 1.09 -8.25 9.47
C GLY A 109 0.28 -8.27 8.19
N VAL A 110 -0.39 -9.39 7.95
CA VAL A 110 -1.26 -9.59 6.79
C VAL A 110 -2.54 -10.30 7.22
N VAL A 111 -3.60 -10.15 6.41
CA VAL A 111 -4.87 -10.87 6.60
C VAL A 111 -4.78 -12.25 5.94
N GLY A 112 -4.08 -12.38 4.82
CA GLY A 112 -3.94 -13.65 4.10
C GLY A 112 -2.50 -13.99 3.73
N THR A 113 -2.19 -15.29 3.65
CA THR A 113 -0.84 -15.81 3.33
C THR A 113 -0.30 -15.31 1.99
N LEU A 114 -1.16 -15.18 0.97
CA LEU A 114 -0.78 -14.69 -0.36
C LEU A 114 -0.13 -13.31 -0.32
N GLN A 115 -0.48 -12.46 0.64
CA GLN A 115 0.13 -11.13 0.79
C GLN A 115 1.62 -11.22 1.15
N LEU A 116 2.05 -12.28 1.85
CA LEU A 116 3.47 -12.53 2.12
C LEU A 116 4.23 -12.89 0.83
N ASP A 117 3.63 -13.72 -0.02
CA ASP A 117 4.22 -14.13 -1.29
C ASP A 117 4.34 -12.92 -2.23
N VAL A 118 3.30 -12.09 -2.32
CA VAL A 118 3.31 -10.84 -3.08
C VAL A 118 4.36 -9.87 -2.53
N LEU A 119 4.46 -9.72 -1.21
CA LEU A 119 5.48 -8.88 -0.58
C LEU A 119 6.90 -9.35 -0.95
N GLN A 120 7.17 -10.64 -0.85
CA GLN A 120 8.47 -11.22 -1.20
C GLN A 120 8.80 -11.02 -2.68
N ALA A 121 7.82 -11.26 -3.57
CA ALA A 121 7.98 -11.08 -5.01
C ALA A 121 8.26 -9.61 -5.38
N ARG A 122 7.50 -8.65 -4.81
CA ARG A 122 7.70 -7.22 -5.06
C ARG A 122 9.03 -6.72 -4.53
N LEU A 123 9.41 -7.09 -3.30
CA LEU A 123 10.71 -6.72 -2.75
C LEU A 123 11.88 -7.23 -3.61
N LYS A 124 11.76 -8.44 -4.14
CA LYS A 124 12.76 -9.00 -5.06
C LYS A 124 12.74 -8.31 -6.42
N GLY A 125 11.57 -8.06 -7.00
CA GLY A 125 11.41 -7.51 -8.35
C GLY A 125 11.68 -6.00 -8.44
N GLU A 126 11.08 -5.22 -7.56
CA GLU A 126 11.17 -3.75 -7.59
C GLU A 126 12.42 -3.24 -6.87
N TYR A 127 12.81 -3.88 -5.76
CA TYR A 127 13.89 -3.40 -4.90
C TYR A 127 15.14 -4.26 -4.95
N GLY A 128 15.12 -5.44 -5.58
CA GLY A 128 16.28 -6.34 -5.60
C GLY A 128 16.68 -6.86 -4.22
N VAL A 129 15.74 -6.88 -3.27
CA VAL A 129 15.93 -7.32 -1.89
C VAL A 129 15.26 -8.68 -1.72
N ALA A 130 16.07 -9.73 -1.55
CA ALA A 130 15.58 -11.04 -1.19
C ALA A 130 15.36 -11.10 0.33
N ILE A 131 14.17 -11.53 0.74
CA ILE A 131 13.80 -11.70 2.14
C ILE A 131 13.25 -13.10 2.39
N GLY A 132 13.31 -13.53 3.64
CA GLY A 132 12.57 -14.66 4.18
C GLY A 132 11.62 -14.22 5.30
N PHE A 133 10.79 -15.15 5.74
CA PHE A 133 9.88 -14.94 6.87
C PHE A 133 10.16 -15.95 7.98
N GLU A 134 10.10 -15.48 9.22
CA GLU A 134 10.19 -16.31 10.41
C GLU A 134 8.90 -16.20 11.23
N SER A 135 8.60 -17.25 12.00
CA SER A 135 7.48 -17.22 12.93
C SER A 135 7.73 -16.19 14.03
N THR A 136 6.70 -15.43 14.39
CA THR A 136 6.71 -14.55 15.54
C THR A 136 6.10 -15.24 16.76
N PRO A 137 6.45 -14.84 17.99
CA PRO A 137 5.75 -15.26 19.20
C PRO A 137 4.40 -14.53 19.38
N TYR A 138 4.09 -13.58 18.50
CA TYR A 138 2.85 -12.81 18.50
C TYR A 138 1.83 -13.45 17.55
N ASN A 139 0.57 -13.46 17.98
CA ASN A 139 -0.61 -13.84 17.20
C ASN A 139 -1.34 -12.58 16.75
#